data_AF-A3W207-F1
#
_entry.id   AF-A3W207-F1
#
_cell.length_a   1.000
_cell.length_b   1.000
_cell.length_c   1.000
_cell.angle_alpha   90.00
_cell.angle_beta   90.00
_cell.angle_gamma   90.00
#
_symmetry.space_group_name_H-M   'P 1'
#
loop_
_entity.id
_entity.type
_entity.pdbx_description
1 polymer ?
#
loop_
_entity_poly.entity_id
_entity_poly.type
_entity_poly.pdbx_seq_one_letter_code
_entity_poly.pdbx_strand_id
1 'polypeptide(L)' 'MIRSLDRIIEWRGKPGTIRVDNGTEYISGKLLIWAEKRGITIQPGQPQQTAYIERYNRTVRHEWLDRYIIETID' A
#
# COMPACT_ATOMS: atom_id res chain seq x y z
N MET A 1 -2.03 -8.49 5.44
CA MET A 1 -2.75 -7.26 5.05
C MET A 1 -3.77 -6.83 6.11
N ILE A 2 -4.88 -7.56 6.31
CA ILE A 2 -5.92 -7.18 7.31
C ILE A 2 -5.35 -6.93 8.71
N ARG A 3 -4.52 -7.84 9.25
CA ARG A 3 -3.88 -7.65 10.56
C ARG A 3 -3.02 -6.38 10.65
N SER A 4 -2.37 -6.01 9.56
CA SER A 4 -1.54 -4.79 9.48
C SER A 4 -2.43 -3.54 9.46
N LEU A 5 -3.55 -3.60 8.72
CA LEU A 5 -4.55 -2.54 8.70
C LEU A 5 -5.20 -2.35 10.08
N ASP A 6 -5.50 -3.43 10.79
CA ASP A 6 -6.04 -3.36 12.15
C ASP A 6 -5.05 -2.65 13.10
N ARG A 7 -3.75 -2.97 13.03
CA ARG A 7 -2.72 -2.25 13.80
C ARG A 7 -2.62 -0.77 13.43
N ILE A 8 -2.71 -0.44 12.14
CA ILE A 8 -2.66 0.97 11.70
C ILE A 8 -3.89 1.72 12.21
N ILE A 9 -5.07 1.10 12.18
CA ILE A 9 -6.31 1.68 12.71
C ILE A 9 -6.22 1.86 14.23
N GLU A 10 -5.60 0.93 14.95
CA GLU A 10 -5.38 1.05 16.38
C GLU A 10 -4.48 2.26 16.70
N TRP A 11 -3.44 2.50 15.90
CA TRP A 11 -2.49 3.59 16.11
C TRP A 11 -2.95 4.96 15.58
N ARG A 12 -3.73 4.99 14.49
CA ARG A 12 -4.11 6.23 13.78
C ARG A 12 -5.61 6.51 13.76
N GLY A 13 -6.44 5.61 14.27
CA GLY A 13 -7.89 5.66 14.17
C GLY A 13 -8.45 5.08 12.87
N LYS A 14 -9.77 4.90 12.83
CA LYS A 14 -10.48 4.33 11.67
C LYS A 14 -10.55 5.35 10.52
N PRO A 15 -10.00 5.07 9.33
CA PRO A 15 -10.17 5.94 8.18
C PRO A 15 -11.59 5.83 7.61
N GLY A 16 -12.09 6.91 7.01
CA GLY A 16 -13.36 6.88 6.26
C GLY A 16 -13.23 6.19 4.89
N THR A 17 -12.04 6.21 4.30
CA THR A 17 -11.80 5.65 2.96
C THR A 17 -10.37 5.12 2.87
N ILE A 18 -10.21 3.96 2.24
CA ILE A 18 -8.92 3.36 1.91
C ILE A 18 -8.82 3.28 0.39
N ARG A 19 -7.74 3.82 -0.16
CA ARG A 19 -7.44 3.71 -1.60
C ARG A 19 -6.50 2.53 -1.82
N VAL A 20 -6.83 1.67 -2.77
CA VAL A 20 -6.02 0.49 -3.14
C VAL A 20 -5.65 0.64 -4.61
N ASP A 21 -4.41 0.34 -4.98
CA ASP A 21 -4.02 0.33 -6.39
C ASP A 21 -4.78 -0.80 -7.12
N ASN A 22 -5.09 -0.57 -8.40
CA ASN A 22 -5.78 -1.58 -9.21
C ASN A 22 -4.79 -2.65 -9.68
N GLY A 23 -4.05 -3.25 -8.75
CA GLY A 23 -3.44 -4.55 -8.99
C GLY A 23 -4.57 -5.55 -9.21
N THR A 24 -4.74 -6.01 -10.44
CA THR A 24 -5.87 -6.82 -10.96
C THR A 24 -6.15 -8.08 -10.15
N GLU A 25 -5.25 -8.47 -9.23
CA GLU A 25 -5.31 -9.70 -8.45
C GLU A 25 -5.54 -9.49 -6.93
N TYR A 26 -5.54 -8.25 -6.41
CA TYR A 26 -5.26 -8.05 -4.98
C TYR A 26 -6.32 -7.33 -4.12
N ILE A 27 -7.51 -7.04 -4.64
CA ILE A 27 -8.67 -6.81 -3.76
C ILE A 27 -9.28 -8.18 -3.46
N SER A 28 -8.63 -8.96 -2.59
CA SER A 28 -9.21 -10.23 -2.14
C SER A 28 -10.60 -9.93 -1.56
N GLY A 29 -11.64 -10.70 -1.90
CA GLY A 29 -13.00 -10.45 -1.38
C GLY A 29 -13.08 -10.36 0.15
N LYS A 30 -12.11 -10.97 0.86
CA LYS A 30 -11.94 -10.83 2.31
C LYS A 30 -11.65 -9.40 2.77
N LEU A 31 -10.91 -8.61 1.98
CA LEU A 31 -10.63 -7.20 2.26
C LEU A 31 -11.88 -6.33 2.07
N LEU A 32 -12.67 -6.60 1.03
CA LEU A 32 -13.97 -5.96 0.81
C LEU A 32 -14.92 -6.23 1.98
N ILE A 33 -15.08 -7.49 2.38
CA ILE A 33 -15.91 -7.87 3.53
C ILE A 33 -15.41 -7.22 4.83
N TRP A 34 -14.08 -7.16 5.03
CA TRP A 34 -13.49 -6.52 6.20
C TRP A 34 -13.77 -5.01 6.24
N ALA A 35 -13.67 -4.33 5.09
CA ALA A 35 -13.90 -2.90 4.97
C ALA A 35 -15.39 -2.55 5.11
N GLU A 36 -16.28 -3.34 4.50
CA GLU A 36 -17.73 -3.21 4.64
C GLU A 36 -18.16 -3.35 6.10
N LYS A 37 -17.69 -4.39 6.81
CA LYS A 37 -17.97 -4.58 8.24
C LYS A 37 -17.53 -3.41 9.11
N ARG A 38 -16.52 -2.65 8.68
CA ARG A 38 -15.99 -1.48 9.39
C ARG A 38 -16.58 -0.18 8.87
N GLY A 39 -17.44 -0.20 7.85
CA GLY A 39 -17.95 1.01 7.19
C GLY A 39 -16.84 1.86 6.59
N ILE A 40 -15.85 1.21 5.96
CA ILE A 40 -14.73 1.85 5.27
C ILE A 40 -14.93 1.67 3.78
N THR A 41 -14.94 2.76 3.02
CA THR A 41 -15.05 2.69 1.56
C THR A 41 -13.70 2.33 0.94
N ILE A 42 -13.65 1.34 0.06
CA ILE A 42 -12.48 1.05 -0.77
C ILE A 42 -12.60 1.81 -2.09
N GLN A 43 -11.63 2.66 -2.39
CA GLN A 43 -11.54 3.37 -3.66
C GLN A 43 -10.47 2.75 -4.56
N PRO A 44 -10.80 2.43 -5.83
CA PRO A 44 -9.81 2.04 -6.81
C PRO A 44 -8.84 3.20 -7.09
N GLY A 45 -7.56 2.89 -7.23
CA GLY A 45 -6.53 3.85 -7.57
C GLY A 45 -6.72 4.41 -8.98
N GLN A 46 -6.45 5.71 -9.15
CA GLN A 46 -6.39 6.32 -10.48
C GLN A 46 -5.00 6.07 -11.10
N PRO A 47 -4.90 5.62 -12.37
CA PRO A 47 -3.62 5.28 -13.00
C PRO A 47 -2.55 6.36 -12.91
N GLN A 48 -2.95 7.63 -13.06
CA GLN A 48 -2.03 8.78 -13.00
C GLN A 48 -1.42 9.01 -11.61
N GLN A 49 -2.18 8.76 -10.53
CA GLN A 49 -1.67 8.87 -9.16
C GLN A 49 -0.85 7.63 -8.76
N THR A 50 -1.27 6.45 -9.23
CA THR A 50 -0.51 5.21 -9.04
C THR A 50 0.88 5.33 -9.66
N ALA A 51 1.00 5.90 -10.87
CA ALA A 51 2.29 6.12 -11.51
C ALA A 51 3.25 7.02 -10.69
N TYR A 52 2.72 8.02 -9.97
CA TYR A 52 3.52 8.86 -9.08
C TYR A 52 4.03 8.09 -7.87
N ILE A 53 3.16 7.31 -7.22
CA ILE A 53 3.52 6.48 -6.06
C ILE A 53 4.48 5.36 -6.48
N GLU A 54 4.28 4.74 -7.64
CA GLU A 54 5.19 3.74 -8.20
C GLU A 54 6.55 4.34 -8.53
N ARG A 55 6.59 5.54 -9.12
CA ARG A 55 7.84 6.26 -9.37
C ARG A 55 8.56 6.58 -8.07
N TYR A 56 7.85 7.08 -7.05
CA TYR A 56 8.42 7.33 -5.74
C TYR A 56 8.96 6.04 -5.11
N ASN A 57 8.17 4.96 -5.09
CA ASN A 57 8.59 3.67 -4.56
C ASN A 57 9.78 3.08 -5.32
N ARG A 58 9.87 3.30 -6.64
CA ARG A 58 11.02 2.94 -7.46
C ARG A 58 12.24 3.77 -7.04
N THR A 59 12.13 5.10 -6.96
CA THR A 59 13.23 5.97 -6.52
C THR A 59 13.71 5.60 -5.12
N VAL A 60 12.80 5.44 -4.16
CA VAL A 60 13.14 5.02 -2.80
C VAL A 60 13.82 3.66 -2.80
N ARG A 61 13.31 2.68 -3.55
CA ARG A 61 13.98 1.37 -3.66
C ARG A 61 15.37 1.47 -4.27
N HIS A 62 15.55 2.25 -5.34
CA HIS A 62 16.86 2.44 -5.95
C HIS A 62 17.82 3.17 -5.00
N GLU A 63 17.40 4.28 -4.40
CA GLU A 63 18.23 5.01 -3.44
C GLU A 63 18.56 4.19 -2.19
N TRP A 64 17.65 3.32 -1.73
CA TRP A 64 17.91 2.41 -0.62
C TRP A 64 18.80 1.25 -1.04
N LEU A 65 18.57 0.63 -2.21
CA LEU A 65 19.41 -0.47 -2.72
C LEU A 65 20.82 0.01 -3.05
N ASP A 66 20.99 1.18 -3.66
CA ASP A 66 22.30 1.78 -3.95
C ASP A 66 23.08 2.11 -2.67
N ARG A 67 22.38 2.38 -1.55
CA ARG A 67 23.00 2.60 -0.24
C ARG A 67 23.41 1.29 0.46
N TYR A 68 22.87 0.14 0.04
CA TYR A 68 23.24 -1.20 0.53
C TYR A 68 24.14 -1.99 -0.45
N ILE A 69 24.33 -1.51 -1.69
CA ILE A 69 25.27 -2.08 -2.69
C ILE A 69 26.58 -1.27 -2.66
N ILE A 70 27.21 -1.17 -1.48
CA ILE A 70 28.67 -1.04 -1.37
C ILE A 70 29.13 -1.89 -0.17
N GLU A 71 28.95 -3.20 -0.29
CA GLU A 71 29.77 -4.23 0.37
C GLU A 71 29.75 -5.40 -0.61
N THR A 72 30.52 -5.39 -1.70
CA THR A 72 31.82 -6.07 -1.74
C THR A 72 32.49 -5.67 -3.06
N ILE A 73 33.65 -5.02 -2.99
CA ILE A 73 34.69 -5.15 -4.02
C ILE A 73 35.67 -6.16 -3.42
N ASP A 74 35.76 -7.33 -4.04
CA ASP A 74 36.92 -8.20 -3.97
C ASP A 74 37.37 -8.45 -5.41
#